data_AF-A0A422PEV9-F1
#
_entry.id   AF-A0A422PEV9-F1
#
_cell.length_a   1.000
_cell.length_b   1.000
_cell.length_c   1.000
_cell.angle_alpha   90.00
_cell.angle_beta   90.00
_cell.angle_gamma   90.00
#
_symmetry.space_group_name_H-M   'P 1'
#
loop_
_entity.id
_entity.type
_entity.pdbx_description
1 polymer ?
#
loop_
_entity_poly.entity_id
_entity_poly.type
_entity_poly.pdbx_seq_one_letter_code
_entity_poly.pdbx_strand_id
1 'polypeptide(L)'
;MRSLTDLLLAAVLDRGAAEDLAKVKAKRSDVVPTSLAAAVVDAAAKCLTAIALSYSPDRAAGAVASTLNILLAAYKAASEWDPSTVGACRRRLSINQQLSKLVIRPSSDIAKELAVAVILSAEDEVIVRRSLQKKMTSHIMQNQCDMRYVSFLILTVISEETKSGYYYLRALLQQVGDHLRSKQRSSGATLSSPEALTCFLEYTIPFLVFFMAHHTFYSSEQENHFVAYQRVWHLLFEELFRHGTQCASFLVELLARIKQSDEVLYKELHAARLLCDLGSRVMQECLGQRQISAEALKRYPGRVLLPNFFVPSTSAAEALSTIFLDAKVHIFSHVPFRAPTAATSSEGGVAGEKAASLRRAAGTEDVEDEANPELTAQAEVDLPPLLRQRVDTALGAFIGAMTKEEIVKLRWPEVKRRIMEMMAGGEDNADSDNEEENADEEEVMGYAKEQLRRLYERAPPQ
;
A
#
# COMPACT_ATOMS: atom_id res chain seq x y z
N MET A 1 -10.78 -33.76 1.35
CA MET A 1 -11.00 -32.30 1.19
C MET A 1 -11.74 -31.73 2.39
N ARG A 2 -13.02 -32.07 2.65
CA ARG A 2 -13.81 -31.53 3.78
C ARG A 2 -13.08 -31.54 5.14
N SER A 3 -12.61 -32.71 5.59
CA SER A 3 -11.87 -32.83 6.86
C SER A 3 -10.59 -31.96 6.92
N LEU A 4 -9.89 -31.72 5.80
CA LEU A 4 -8.72 -30.83 5.76
C LEU A 4 -9.13 -29.35 5.78
N THR A 5 -10.25 -29.01 5.15
CA THR A 5 -10.85 -27.67 5.20
C THR A 5 -11.26 -27.31 6.63
N ASP A 6 -11.95 -28.22 7.31
CA ASP A 6 -12.41 -28.02 8.69
C ASP A 6 -11.20 -27.86 9.64
N LEU A 7 -10.17 -28.69 9.46
CA LEU A 7 -8.92 -28.61 10.20
C LEU A 7 -8.20 -27.26 9.99
N LEU A 8 -8.11 -26.82 8.73
CA LEU A 8 -7.50 -25.54 8.38
C LEU A 8 -8.24 -24.38 9.06
N LEU A 9 -9.57 -24.31 8.92
CA LEU A 9 -10.36 -23.21 9.46
C LEU A 9 -10.34 -23.21 10.99
N ALA A 10 -10.41 -24.37 11.64
CA ALA A 10 -10.27 -24.47 13.09
C ALA A 10 -8.90 -23.97 13.57
N ALA A 11 -7.82 -24.37 12.91
CA ALA A 11 -6.46 -23.94 13.28
C ALA A 11 -6.19 -22.45 12.98
N VAL A 12 -6.87 -21.86 11.99
CA VAL A 12 -6.82 -20.41 11.75
C VAL A 12 -7.48 -19.64 12.88
N LEU A 13 -8.54 -20.18 13.49
CA LEU A 13 -9.30 -19.53 14.56
C LEU A 13 -8.75 -19.81 15.96
N ASP A 14 -7.84 -20.77 16.12
CA ASP A 14 -7.27 -21.16 17.41
C ASP A 14 -6.35 -20.07 18.00
N ARG A 15 -6.80 -19.46 19.11
CA ARG A 15 -6.12 -18.39 19.88
C ARG A 15 -5.33 -18.89 21.10
N GLY A 16 -5.18 -20.21 21.27
CA GLY A 16 -4.74 -20.81 22.53
C GLY A 16 -3.25 -20.62 22.88
N ALA A 17 -2.38 -20.27 21.91
CA ALA A 17 -0.95 -20.23 22.14
C ALA A 17 -0.44 -18.83 22.56
N ALA A 18 0.20 -18.73 23.72
CA ALA A 18 0.81 -17.48 24.20
C ALA A 18 1.88 -16.94 23.23
N GLU A 19 2.59 -17.82 22.51
CA GLU A 19 3.57 -17.47 21.48
C GLU A 19 2.95 -16.74 20.28
N ASP A 20 1.69 -17.02 19.97
CA ASP A 20 0.98 -16.39 18.85
C ASP A 20 0.61 -14.93 19.15
N LEU A 21 0.49 -14.55 20.42
CA LEU A 21 0.15 -13.19 20.86
C LEU A 21 1.35 -12.27 20.90
N ALA A 22 2.58 -12.80 20.80
CA ALA A 22 3.78 -11.98 20.74
C ALA A 22 3.72 -11.09 19.49
N LYS A 23 3.94 -9.78 19.65
CA LYS A 23 4.12 -8.89 18.51
C LYS A 23 5.43 -9.22 17.81
N VAL A 24 5.40 -9.25 16.48
CA VAL A 24 6.62 -9.38 15.67
C VAL A 24 7.61 -8.30 16.12
N LYS A 25 8.92 -8.58 16.15
CA LYS A 25 9.93 -7.54 16.37
C LYS A 25 10.68 -7.40 15.04
N ALA A 26 10.65 -6.20 14.44
CA ALA A 26 11.23 -5.89 13.13
C ALA A 26 12.73 -6.21 13.00
N LYS A 27 13.44 -6.47 14.12
CA LYS A 27 14.86 -6.82 14.15
C LYS A 27 15.16 -8.32 14.26
N ARG A 28 14.18 -9.21 14.46
CA ARG A 28 14.45 -10.64 14.55
C ARG A 28 14.43 -11.28 13.16
N SER A 29 15.59 -11.82 12.78
CA SER A 29 15.83 -12.63 11.60
C SER A 29 14.88 -13.84 11.54
N ASP A 30 14.27 -14.01 10.36
CA ASP A 30 13.76 -15.20 9.62
C ASP A 30 13.11 -16.40 10.33
N VAL A 31 13.19 -16.55 11.65
CA VAL A 31 12.63 -17.67 12.41
C VAL A 31 11.74 -17.14 13.52
N VAL A 32 10.48 -16.98 13.16
CA VAL A 32 9.40 -16.75 14.13
C VAL A 32 9.15 -18.09 14.90
N PRO A 33 8.74 -18.12 16.18
CA PRO A 33 8.40 -19.38 16.88
C PRO A 33 7.11 -20.04 16.34
N THR A 34 7.05 -21.37 16.27
CA THR A 34 5.94 -22.15 15.65
C THR A 34 4.98 -22.68 16.70
N SER A 35 3.81 -22.06 16.79
CA SER A 35 2.68 -22.69 17.48
C SER A 35 2.17 -23.92 16.71
N LEU A 36 1.53 -24.83 17.43
CA LEU A 36 0.88 -25.99 16.83
C LEU A 36 -0.16 -25.56 15.79
N ALA A 37 -0.97 -24.53 16.09
CA ALA A 37 -1.96 -23.99 15.18
C ALA A 37 -1.35 -23.49 13.87
N ALA A 38 -0.24 -22.72 13.93
CA ALA A 38 0.46 -22.27 12.74
C ALA A 38 1.03 -23.44 11.91
N ALA A 39 1.56 -24.49 12.57
CA ALA A 39 2.04 -25.69 11.89
C ALA A 39 0.91 -26.47 11.22
N VAL A 40 -0.26 -26.56 11.85
CA VAL A 40 -1.46 -27.19 11.27
C VAL A 40 -1.96 -26.41 10.06
N VAL A 41 -2.02 -25.08 10.13
CA VAL A 41 -2.39 -24.22 9.00
C VAL A 41 -1.43 -24.44 7.82
N ASP A 42 -0.11 -24.46 8.08
CA ASP A 42 0.89 -24.69 7.06
C ASP A 42 0.74 -26.08 6.39
N ALA A 43 0.63 -27.12 7.20
CA ALA A 43 0.48 -28.49 6.72
C ALA A 43 -0.83 -28.67 5.94
N ALA A 44 -1.96 -28.17 6.45
CA ALA A 44 -3.27 -28.29 5.82
C ALA A 44 -3.32 -27.52 4.49
N ALA A 45 -2.83 -26.28 4.46
CA ALA A 45 -2.77 -25.48 3.25
C ALA A 45 -1.90 -26.15 2.17
N LYS A 46 -0.72 -26.67 2.54
CA LYS A 46 0.17 -27.41 1.64
C LYS A 46 -0.46 -28.69 1.13
N CYS A 47 -1.14 -29.46 1.99
CA CYS A 47 -1.83 -30.69 1.60
C CYS A 47 -2.97 -30.40 0.61
N LEU A 48 -3.82 -29.42 0.90
CA LEU A 48 -4.90 -29.01 0.00
C LEU A 48 -4.35 -28.59 -1.37
N THR A 49 -3.29 -27.79 -1.38
CA THR A 49 -2.63 -27.32 -2.62
C THR A 49 -2.00 -28.47 -3.39
N ALA A 50 -1.31 -29.38 -2.72
CA ALA A 50 -0.70 -30.56 -3.34
C ALA A 50 -1.77 -31.47 -3.96
N ILE A 51 -2.88 -31.71 -3.25
CA ILE A 51 -4.03 -32.46 -3.76
C ILE A 51 -4.59 -31.77 -5.01
N ALA A 52 -4.85 -30.46 -4.96
CA ALA A 52 -5.39 -29.71 -6.09
C ALA A 52 -4.51 -29.80 -7.34
N LEU A 53 -3.19 -29.70 -7.16
CA LEU A 53 -2.21 -29.75 -8.25
C LEU A 53 -1.88 -31.17 -8.73
N SER A 54 -2.31 -32.22 -8.01
CA SER A 54 -2.10 -33.62 -8.40
C SER A 54 -3.13 -34.15 -9.40
N TYR A 55 -4.26 -33.44 -9.59
CA TYR A 55 -5.28 -33.83 -10.57
C TYR A 55 -4.77 -33.70 -12.00
N SER A 56 -5.33 -34.51 -12.90
CA SER A 56 -5.11 -34.35 -14.35
C SER A 56 -5.56 -32.96 -14.81
N PRO A 57 -4.96 -32.39 -15.89
CA PRO A 57 -5.24 -31.03 -16.34
C PRO A 57 -6.74 -30.71 -16.48
N ASP A 58 -7.53 -31.66 -16.98
CA ASP A 58 -8.98 -31.51 -17.21
C ASP A 58 -9.78 -31.36 -15.91
N ARG A 59 -9.31 -31.95 -14.80
CA ARG A 59 -9.95 -31.86 -13.48
C ARG A 59 -9.27 -30.86 -12.55
N ALA A 60 -8.04 -30.46 -12.87
CA ALA A 60 -7.23 -29.56 -12.07
C ALA A 60 -7.87 -28.17 -11.94
N ALA A 61 -8.51 -27.65 -12.99
CA ALA A 61 -9.14 -26.32 -12.95
C ALA A 61 -10.20 -26.21 -11.83
N GLY A 62 -11.09 -27.19 -11.71
CA GLY A 62 -12.11 -27.23 -10.66
C GLY A 62 -11.52 -27.42 -9.25
N ALA A 63 -10.52 -28.30 -9.12
CA ALA A 63 -9.85 -28.55 -7.84
C ALA A 63 -9.05 -27.33 -7.35
N VAL A 64 -8.34 -26.64 -8.26
CA VAL A 64 -7.62 -25.39 -7.99
C VAL A 64 -8.61 -24.30 -7.59
N ALA A 65 -9.71 -24.12 -8.33
CA ALA A 65 -10.73 -23.13 -8.01
C ALA A 65 -11.34 -23.35 -6.62
N SER A 66 -11.71 -24.59 -6.29
CA SER A 66 -12.24 -24.93 -4.96
C SER A 66 -11.21 -24.67 -3.85
N THR A 67 -9.94 -24.98 -4.10
CA THR A 67 -8.87 -24.81 -3.11
C THR A 67 -8.54 -23.33 -2.90
N LEU A 68 -8.53 -22.53 -3.97
CA LEU A 68 -8.40 -21.08 -3.88
C LEU A 68 -9.49 -20.49 -2.98
N ASN A 69 -10.76 -20.85 -3.18
CA ASN A 69 -11.86 -20.35 -2.34
C ASN A 69 -11.68 -20.70 -0.85
N ILE A 70 -11.23 -21.92 -0.55
CA ILE A 70 -10.94 -22.35 0.82
C ILE A 70 -9.81 -21.50 1.43
N LEU A 71 -8.73 -21.29 0.69
CA LEU A 71 -7.58 -20.52 1.16
C LEU A 71 -7.90 -19.02 1.29
N LEU A 72 -8.73 -18.45 0.40
CA LEU A 72 -9.22 -17.08 0.49
C LEU A 72 -10.08 -16.88 1.74
N ALA A 73 -10.97 -17.84 2.04
CA ALA A 73 -11.76 -17.82 3.27
C ALA A 73 -10.87 -17.93 4.53
N ALA A 74 -9.87 -18.82 4.50
CA ALA A 74 -8.89 -18.96 5.58
C ALA A 74 -8.06 -17.69 5.77
N TYR A 75 -7.65 -17.03 4.69
CA TYR A 75 -6.95 -15.74 4.75
C TYR A 75 -7.82 -14.68 5.42
N LYS A 76 -9.09 -14.55 5.00
CA LYS A 76 -10.02 -13.59 5.59
C LYS A 76 -10.15 -13.79 7.11
N ALA A 77 -10.33 -15.04 7.55
CA ALA A 77 -10.39 -15.36 8.98
C ALA A 77 -9.06 -15.07 9.71
N ALA A 78 -7.91 -15.29 9.08
CA ALA A 78 -6.61 -14.97 9.65
C ALA A 78 -6.35 -13.45 9.75
N SER A 79 -6.96 -12.65 8.87
CA SER A 79 -6.83 -11.19 8.85
C SER A 79 -7.72 -10.47 9.87
N GLU A 80 -8.67 -11.17 10.53
CA GLU A 80 -9.43 -10.64 11.67
C GLU A 80 -8.60 -10.55 12.97
N TRP A 81 -7.39 -11.13 12.95
CA TRP A 81 -6.43 -11.05 14.06
C TRP A 81 -5.69 -9.71 14.07
N ASP A 82 -5.06 -9.35 15.20
CA ASP A 82 -4.06 -8.28 15.18
C ASP A 82 -2.97 -8.67 14.15
N PRO A 83 -2.82 -7.89 13.05
CA PRO A 83 -2.01 -8.29 11.92
C PRO A 83 -0.53 -8.40 12.27
N SER A 84 -0.11 -7.74 13.36
CA SER A 84 1.27 -7.62 13.81
C SER A 84 1.75 -8.74 14.72
N THR A 85 0.88 -9.72 15.04
CA THR A 85 1.26 -10.84 15.89
C THR A 85 1.99 -11.93 15.12
N VAL A 86 2.87 -12.62 15.83
CA VAL A 86 3.66 -13.75 15.32
C VAL A 86 2.77 -14.83 14.69
N GLY A 87 1.71 -15.23 15.39
CA GLY A 87 0.81 -16.28 14.91
C GLY A 87 0.06 -15.86 13.65
N ALA A 88 -0.46 -14.63 13.62
CA ALA A 88 -1.19 -14.10 12.46
C ALA A 88 -0.27 -14.02 11.23
N CYS A 89 0.94 -13.47 11.37
CA CYS A 89 1.93 -13.40 10.29
C CYS A 89 2.26 -14.78 9.71
N ARG A 90 2.44 -15.81 10.55
CA ARG A 90 2.74 -17.16 10.07
C ARG A 90 1.59 -17.79 9.30
N ARG A 91 0.37 -17.70 9.84
CA ARG A 91 -0.83 -18.22 9.17
C ARG A 91 -1.01 -17.55 7.81
N ARG A 92 -0.94 -16.21 7.76
CA ARG A 92 -1.01 -15.46 6.49
C ARG A 92 0.12 -15.84 5.53
N LEU A 93 1.35 -15.98 6.02
CA LEU A 93 2.48 -16.40 5.19
C LEU A 93 2.24 -17.77 4.54
N SER A 94 1.86 -18.78 5.32
CA SER A 94 1.58 -20.12 4.82
C SER A 94 0.43 -20.11 3.80
N ILE A 95 -0.65 -19.39 4.08
CA ILE A 95 -1.80 -19.27 3.17
C ILE A 95 -1.39 -18.55 1.87
N ASN A 96 -0.73 -17.39 1.96
CA ASN A 96 -0.31 -16.59 0.81
C ASN A 96 0.71 -17.32 -0.09
N GLN A 97 1.61 -18.12 0.50
CA GLN A 97 2.52 -18.98 -0.28
C GLN A 97 1.77 -20.04 -1.10
N GLN A 98 0.66 -20.57 -0.57
CA GLN A 98 -0.16 -21.53 -1.30
C GLN A 98 -1.08 -20.87 -2.32
N LEU A 99 -1.68 -19.71 -2.00
CA LEU A 99 -2.44 -18.90 -2.95
C LEU A 99 -1.59 -18.57 -4.18
N SER A 100 -0.38 -18.03 -3.97
CA SER A 100 0.55 -17.75 -5.07
C SER A 100 0.90 -19.01 -5.86
N LYS A 101 1.16 -20.14 -5.20
CA LYS A 101 1.47 -21.41 -5.90
C LYS A 101 0.34 -21.89 -6.81
N LEU A 102 -0.92 -21.72 -6.42
CA LEU A 102 -2.09 -22.15 -7.20
C LEU A 102 -2.30 -21.29 -8.45
N VAL A 103 -1.87 -20.04 -8.45
CA VAL A 103 -2.03 -19.09 -9.58
C VAL A 103 -0.77 -18.95 -10.45
N ILE A 104 0.24 -19.81 -10.27
CA ILE A 104 1.44 -19.82 -11.12
C ILE A 104 1.07 -20.02 -12.60
N ARG A 105 0.08 -20.87 -12.88
CA ARG A 105 -0.38 -21.15 -14.25
C ARG A 105 -1.64 -20.34 -14.58
N PRO A 106 -1.75 -19.79 -15.80
CA PRO A 106 -2.95 -19.08 -16.23
C PRO A 106 -4.20 -19.95 -16.13
N SER A 107 -5.26 -19.38 -15.57
CA SER A 107 -6.61 -19.94 -15.63
C SER A 107 -7.45 -19.09 -16.58
N SER A 108 -8.59 -19.62 -17.04
CA SER A 108 -9.52 -18.89 -17.90
C SER A 108 -10.31 -17.80 -17.14
N ASP A 109 -10.28 -17.79 -15.82
CA ASP A 109 -11.13 -16.96 -14.95
C ASP A 109 -10.30 -15.98 -14.11
N ILE A 110 -9.94 -14.84 -14.70
CA ILE A 110 -9.06 -13.81 -14.11
C ILE A 110 -9.56 -13.23 -12.77
N ALA A 111 -10.84 -13.41 -12.43
CA ALA A 111 -11.42 -12.85 -11.21
C ALA A 111 -10.80 -13.45 -9.95
N LYS A 112 -10.42 -14.74 -9.97
CA LYS A 112 -9.76 -15.37 -8.83
C LYS A 112 -8.33 -14.88 -8.66
N GLU A 113 -7.62 -14.66 -9.77
CA GLU A 113 -6.28 -14.09 -9.74
C GLU A 113 -6.28 -12.64 -9.30
N LEU A 114 -7.34 -11.86 -9.61
CA LEU A 114 -7.53 -10.53 -9.03
C LEU A 114 -7.62 -10.58 -7.50
N ALA A 115 -8.44 -11.48 -6.95
CA ALA A 115 -8.55 -11.63 -5.50
C ALA A 115 -7.20 -12.00 -4.84
N VAL A 116 -6.43 -12.88 -5.49
CA VAL A 116 -5.07 -13.24 -5.05
C VAL A 116 -4.11 -12.05 -5.18
N ALA A 117 -4.17 -11.29 -6.28
CA ALA A 117 -3.35 -10.09 -6.48
C ALA A 117 -3.53 -9.11 -5.33
N VAL A 118 -4.78 -8.76 -5.02
CA VAL A 118 -5.15 -7.81 -3.95
C VAL A 118 -4.62 -8.27 -2.59
N ILE A 119 -4.78 -9.55 -2.25
CA ILE A 119 -4.29 -10.09 -0.97
C ILE A 119 -2.77 -10.00 -0.86
N LEU A 120 -2.06 -10.33 -1.94
CA LEU A 120 -0.60 -10.35 -1.93
C LEU A 120 -0.02 -8.93 -1.93
N SER A 121 -0.65 -7.98 -2.60
CA SER A 121 -0.21 -6.59 -2.67
C SER A 121 -0.55 -5.76 -1.44
N ALA A 122 -1.60 -6.15 -0.69
CA ALA A 122 -2.03 -5.51 0.55
C ALA A 122 -1.35 -6.07 1.82
N GLU A 123 -0.32 -6.93 1.71
CA GLU A 123 0.39 -7.43 2.89
C GLU A 123 1.35 -6.36 3.45
N ASP A 124 0.99 -5.84 4.61
CA ASP A 124 1.72 -4.75 5.27
C ASP A 124 2.94 -5.23 6.08
N GLU A 125 2.90 -6.46 6.61
CA GLU A 125 3.98 -6.94 7.45
C GLU A 125 5.19 -7.37 6.62
N VAL A 126 6.29 -6.61 6.76
CA VAL A 126 7.55 -6.77 6.01
C VAL A 126 8.06 -8.22 6.04
N ILE A 127 7.93 -8.92 7.17
CA ILE A 127 8.40 -10.30 7.30
C ILE A 127 7.62 -11.27 6.39
N VAL A 128 6.30 -11.07 6.26
CA VAL A 128 5.44 -11.86 5.39
C VAL A 128 5.72 -11.47 3.94
N ARG A 129 5.68 -10.17 3.65
CA ARG A 129 5.90 -9.62 2.30
C ARG A 129 7.24 -10.03 1.71
N ARG A 130 8.36 -9.88 2.42
CA ARG A 130 9.69 -10.28 1.92
C ARG A 130 9.79 -11.78 1.65
N SER A 131 9.21 -12.59 2.55
CA SER A 131 9.16 -14.04 2.36
C SER A 131 8.37 -14.43 1.11
N LEU A 132 7.25 -13.74 0.85
CA LEU A 132 6.44 -13.93 -0.35
C LEU A 132 7.18 -13.48 -1.62
N GLN A 133 7.78 -12.29 -1.61
CA GLN A 133 8.58 -11.78 -2.74
C GLN A 133 9.67 -12.76 -3.13
N LYS A 134 10.47 -13.24 -2.16
CA LYS A 134 11.54 -14.22 -2.37
C LYS A 134 11.01 -15.53 -2.96
N LYS A 135 9.84 -15.99 -2.48
CA LYS A 135 9.17 -17.19 -2.99
C LYS A 135 8.65 -17.02 -4.41
N MET A 136 8.04 -15.87 -4.73
CA MET A 136 7.58 -15.54 -6.09
C MET A 136 8.73 -15.45 -7.07
N THR A 137 9.82 -14.78 -6.70
CA THR A 137 11.05 -14.74 -7.51
C THR A 137 11.56 -16.15 -7.80
N SER A 138 11.66 -17.02 -6.78
CA SER A 138 12.04 -18.41 -6.98
C SER A 138 11.11 -19.15 -7.95
N HIS A 139 9.80 -18.94 -7.86
CA HIS A 139 8.85 -19.56 -8.79
C HIS A 139 9.05 -19.06 -10.23
N ILE A 140 9.26 -17.75 -10.42
CA ILE A 140 9.52 -17.16 -11.74
C ILE A 140 10.80 -17.71 -12.35
N MET A 141 11.86 -17.89 -11.56
CA MET A 141 13.15 -18.42 -12.04
C MET A 141 13.08 -19.91 -12.43
N GLN A 142 12.22 -20.69 -11.77
CA GLN A 142 12.22 -22.15 -11.84
C GLN A 142 11.08 -22.73 -12.68
N ASN A 143 10.00 -21.97 -12.91
CA ASN A 143 8.80 -22.45 -13.58
C ASN A 143 8.53 -21.64 -14.84
N GLN A 144 7.74 -22.21 -15.76
CA GLN A 144 7.15 -21.43 -16.85
C GLN A 144 5.97 -20.63 -16.30
N CYS A 145 6.22 -19.37 -15.97
CA CYS A 145 5.22 -18.39 -15.59
C CYS A 145 4.94 -17.42 -16.74
N ASP A 146 3.71 -16.92 -16.83
CA ASP A 146 3.37 -15.77 -17.67
C ASP A 146 3.63 -14.46 -16.92
N MET A 147 3.50 -13.33 -17.62
CA MET A 147 3.73 -12.01 -17.03
C MET A 147 2.72 -11.61 -15.95
N ARG A 148 1.57 -12.28 -15.86
CA ARG A 148 0.62 -12.10 -14.75
C ARG A 148 1.29 -12.41 -13.41
N TYR A 149 2.00 -13.52 -13.32
CA TYR A 149 2.64 -13.91 -12.07
C TYR A 149 3.78 -12.94 -11.68
N VAL A 150 4.47 -12.38 -12.68
CA VAL A 150 5.48 -11.31 -12.45
C VAL A 150 4.80 -10.03 -11.97
N SER A 151 3.61 -9.71 -12.48
CA SER A 151 2.84 -8.54 -12.01
C SER A 151 2.47 -8.64 -10.52
N PHE A 152 2.20 -9.83 -9.99
CA PHE A 152 1.98 -10.02 -8.55
C PHE A 152 3.19 -9.61 -7.72
N LEU A 153 4.41 -9.96 -8.17
CA LEU A 153 5.64 -9.56 -7.49
C LEU A 153 5.77 -8.02 -7.46
N ILE A 154 5.54 -7.36 -8.60
CA ILE A 154 5.64 -5.90 -8.72
C ILE A 154 4.60 -5.21 -7.81
N LEU A 155 3.36 -5.69 -7.79
CA LEU A 155 2.27 -5.09 -6.99
C LEU A 155 2.53 -5.12 -5.48
N THR A 156 3.42 -5.98 -4.98
CA THR A 156 3.80 -5.96 -3.55
C THR A 156 4.42 -4.63 -3.10
N VAL A 157 4.83 -3.76 -4.03
CA VAL A 157 5.30 -2.40 -3.71
C VAL A 157 4.19 -1.47 -3.21
N ILE A 158 2.91 -1.83 -3.40
CA ILE A 158 1.77 -1.00 -2.97
C ILE A 158 1.84 -0.76 -1.45
N SER A 159 1.91 -1.83 -0.65
CA SER A 159 2.08 -1.77 0.81
C SER A 159 3.50 -1.43 1.29
N GLU A 160 4.46 -1.13 0.39
CA GLU A 160 5.83 -0.82 0.79
C GLU A 160 6.01 0.64 1.19
N GLU A 161 6.29 0.86 2.48
CA GLU A 161 6.46 2.18 3.10
C GLU A 161 7.92 2.54 3.37
N THR A 162 8.88 1.67 3.00
CA THR A 162 10.29 1.90 3.28
C THR A 162 11.14 1.87 2.02
N LYS A 163 12.10 2.80 1.97
CA LYS A 163 13.10 2.85 0.91
C LYS A 163 13.90 1.54 0.82
N SER A 164 14.22 0.92 1.96
CA SER A 164 14.97 -0.33 2.01
C SER A 164 14.16 -1.52 1.48
N GLY A 165 12.87 -1.60 1.80
CA GLY A 165 11.97 -2.61 1.22
C GLY A 165 11.77 -2.43 -0.28
N TYR A 166 11.65 -1.18 -0.75
CA TYR A 166 11.59 -0.89 -2.18
C TYR A 166 12.84 -1.34 -2.93
N TYR A 167 14.04 -1.00 -2.43
CA TYR A 167 15.28 -1.43 -3.07
C TYR A 167 15.47 -2.94 -3.02
N TYR A 168 15.02 -3.60 -1.95
CA TYR A 168 14.99 -5.06 -1.88
C TYR A 168 14.15 -5.65 -3.01
N LEU A 169 12.91 -5.16 -3.19
CA LEU A 169 12.03 -5.61 -4.27
C LEU A 169 12.62 -5.27 -5.65
N ARG A 170 13.21 -4.09 -5.82
CA ARG A 170 13.90 -3.69 -7.06
C ARG A 170 15.03 -4.66 -7.41
N ALA A 171 15.84 -5.08 -6.43
CA ALA A 171 16.90 -6.07 -6.66
C ALA A 171 16.33 -7.44 -7.09
N LEU A 172 15.20 -7.86 -6.53
CA LEU A 172 14.51 -9.07 -6.97
C LEU A 172 13.94 -8.92 -8.39
N LEU A 173 13.36 -7.78 -8.73
CA LEU A 173 12.84 -7.50 -10.06
C LEU A 173 13.97 -7.44 -11.10
N GLN A 174 15.14 -6.92 -10.75
CA GLN A 174 16.31 -6.95 -11.61
C GLN A 174 16.74 -8.38 -11.95
N GLN A 175 16.78 -9.28 -10.96
CA GLN A 175 17.06 -10.70 -11.19
C GLN A 175 16.02 -11.33 -12.13
N VAL A 176 14.74 -11.00 -11.94
CA VAL A 176 13.67 -11.42 -12.85
C VAL A 176 13.87 -10.89 -14.26
N GLY A 177 14.16 -9.59 -14.42
CA GLY A 177 14.42 -8.97 -15.72
C GLY A 177 15.62 -9.59 -16.44
N ASP A 178 16.70 -9.91 -15.72
CA ASP A 178 17.88 -10.58 -16.29
C ASP A 178 17.55 -12.02 -16.76
N HIS A 179 16.78 -12.77 -15.97
CA HIS A 179 16.30 -14.09 -16.36
C HIS A 179 15.39 -14.06 -17.61
N LEU A 180 14.41 -13.15 -17.62
CA LEU A 180 13.47 -13.00 -18.74
C LEU A 180 14.18 -12.55 -20.03
N ARG A 181 15.15 -11.64 -19.94
CA ARG A 181 15.99 -11.25 -21.09
C ARG A 181 16.84 -12.39 -21.61
N SER A 182 17.37 -13.23 -20.73
CA SER A 182 18.09 -14.45 -21.17
C SER A 182 17.18 -15.36 -21.98
N LYS A 183 15.94 -15.58 -21.49
CA LYS A 183 14.90 -16.35 -22.18
C LYS A 183 14.46 -15.73 -23.51
N GLN A 184 14.37 -14.40 -23.58
CA GLN A 184 14.12 -13.67 -24.82
C GLN A 184 15.22 -13.94 -25.85
N ARG A 185 16.49 -13.78 -25.46
CA ARG A 185 17.63 -14.00 -26.37
C ARG A 185 17.71 -15.44 -26.86
N SER A 186 17.44 -16.43 -26.00
CA SER A 186 17.50 -17.84 -26.38
C SER A 186 16.33 -18.28 -27.27
N SER A 187 15.15 -17.69 -27.09
CA SER A 187 13.97 -17.99 -27.93
C SER A 187 13.95 -17.23 -29.25
N GLY A 188 14.67 -16.11 -29.36
CA GLY A 188 14.57 -15.20 -30.51
C GLY A 188 13.21 -14.49 -30.61
N ALA A 189 12.39 -14.54 -29.54
CA ALA A 189 11.08 -13.94 -29.52
C ALA A 189 11.18 -12.41 -29.67
N THR A 190 10.24 -11.84 -30.42
CA THR A 190 10.05 -10.39 -30.52
C THR A 190 8.84 -9.97 -29.69
N LEU A 191 8.71 -8.68 -29.40
CA LEU A 191 7.55 -8.10 -28.69
C LEU A 191 6.20 -8.42 -29.37
N SER A 192 6.18 -8.73 -30.68
CA SER A 192 4.96 -9.12 -31.41
C SER A 192 4.68 -10.63 -31.40
N SER A 193 5.58 -11.44 -30.86
CA SER A 193 5.47 -12.90 -30.87
C SER A 193 4.58 -13.39 -29.73
N PRO A 194 3.81 -14.47 -29.88
CA PRO A 194 3.02 -15.06 -28.79
C PRO A 194 3.84 -15.39 -27.54
N GLU A 195 5.08 -15.84 -27.74
CA GLU A 195 6.03 -16.18 -26.69
C GLU A 195 6.34 -14.99 -25.78
N ALA A 196 6.11 -13.75 -26.27
CA ALA A 196 6.44 -12.55 -25.55
C ALA A 196 5.68 -12.40 -24.22
N LEU A 197 4.48 -12.97 -24.14
CA LEU A 197 3.66 -13.04 -22.93
C LEU A 197 4.34 -13.79 -21.77
N THR A 198 5.45 -14.49 -22.03
CA THR A 198 6.20 -15.28 -21.05
C THR A 198 7.68 -14.90 -20.94
N CYS A 199 8.17 -13.91 -21.71
CA CYS A 199 9.58 -13.49 -21.66
C CYS A 199 9.83 -11.98 -21.76
N PHE A 200 8.82 -11.16 -22.04
CA PHE A 200 8.95 -9.69 -22.07
C PHE A 200 8.23 -9.05 -20.90
N LEU A 201 8.98 -8.35 -20.06
CA LEU A 201 8.48 -7.71 -18.84
C LEU A 201 7.42 -6.64 -19.15
N GLU A 202 7.44 -6.05 -20.35
CA GLU A 202 6.47 -5.09 -20.84
C GLU A 202 5.03 -5.63 -20.78
N TYR A 203 4.86 -6.94 -20.98
CA TYR A 203 3.55 -7.60 -20.90
C TYR A 203 3.04 -7.81 -19.47
N THR A 204 3.72 -7.28 -18.44
CA THR A 204 3.14 -7.13 -17.10
C THR A 204 2.09 -6.01 -17.04
N ILE A 205 2.20 -5.00 -17.91
CA ILE A 205 1.37 -3.78 -17.90
C ILE A 205 -0.13 -4.06 -17.97
N PRO A 206 -0.66 -4.91 -18.87
CA PRO A 206 -2.09 -5.21 -18.90
C PRO A 206 -2.62 -5.73 -17.56
N PHE A 207 -1.84 -6.57 -16.89
CA PHE A 207 -2.20 -7.13 -15.59
C PHE A 207 -2.10 -6.10 -14.47
N LEU A 208 -1.06 -5.26 -14.48
CA LEU A 208 -0.92 -4.18 -13.49
C LEU A 208 -2.08 -3.18 -13.60
N VAL A 209 -2.44 -2.76 -14.82
CA VAL A 209 -3.59 -1.87 -15.04
C VAL A 209 -4.86 -2.51 -14.51
N PHE A 210 -5.15 -3.75 -14.90
CA PHE A 210 -6.35 -4.47 -14.46
C PHE A 210 -6.39 -4.65 -12.93
N PHE A 211 -5.31 -5.12 -12.31
CA PHE A 211 -5.28 -5.36 -10.86
C PHE A 211 -5.33 -4.07 -10.04
N MET A 212 -4.70 -2.98 -10.49
CA MET A 212 -4.81 -1.68 -9.82
C MET A 212 -6.19 -1.06 -10.00
N ALA A 213 -6.82 -1.21 -11.18
CA ALA A 213 -8.16 -0.67 -11.46
C ALA A 213 -9.22 -1.23 -10.51
N HIS A 214 -9.05 -2.49 -10.11
CA HIS A 214 -9.99 -3.23 -9.25
C HIS A 214 -9.42 -3.51 -7.86
N HIS A 215 -8.37 -2.80 -7.45
CA HIS A 215 -7.79 -2.96 -6.12
C HIS A 215 -8.67 -2.27 -5.07
N THR A 216 -8.70 -2.84 -3.86
CA THR A 216 -9.42 -2.25 -2.70
C THR A 216 -8.93 -0.87 -2.27
N PHE A 217 -7.77 -0.43 -2.76
CA PHE A 217 -7.17 0.87 -2.43
C PHE A 217 -7.39 1.90 -3.53
N TYR A 218 -8.09 1.56 -4.63
CA TYR A 218 -8.22 2.45 -5.78
C TYR A 218 -8.79 3.81 -5.40
N SER A 219 -9.90 3.83 -4.64
CA SER A 219 -10.54 5.09 -4.23
C SER A 219 -9.64 5.93 -3.31
N SER A 220 -8.99 5.32 -2.32
CA SER A 220 -8.05 6.04 -1.44
C SER A 220 -6.82 6.53 -2.19
N GLU A 221 -6.34 5.77 -3.18
CA GLU A 221 -5.23 6.19 -4.03
C GLU A 221 -5.63 7.36 -4.93
N GLN A 222 -6.86 7.36 -5.46
CA GLN A 222 -7.36 8.46 -6.28
C GLN A 222 -7.36 9.80 -5.53
N GLU A 223 -7.72 9.79 -4.25
CA GLU A 223 -7.66 10.96 -3.37
C GLU A 223 -6.21 11.39 -3.06
N ASN A 224 -5.27 10.43 -3.05
CA ASN A 224 -3.86 10.64 -2.70
C ASN A 224 -2.94 10.70 -3.93
N HIS A 225 -3.43 11.24 -5.07
CA HIS A 225 -2.67 11.38 -6.31
C HIS A 225 -2.02 10.07 -6.81
N PHE A 226 -2.56 8.91 -6.44
CA PHE A 226 -2.09 7.58 -6.79
C PHE A 226 -0.64 7.29 -6.40
N VAL A 227 -0.17 7.79 -5.25
CA VAL A 227 1.24 7.64 -4.80
C VAL A 227 1.71 6.18 -4.83
N ALA A 228 0.96 5.21 -4.32
CA ALA A 228 1.38 3.81 -4.32
C ALA A 228 1.41 3.22 -5.74
N TYR A 229 0.47 3.60 -6.61
CA TYR A 229 0.45 3.14 -8.00
C TYR A 229 1.54 3.80 -8.84
N GLN A 230 1.92 5.05 -8.53
CA GLN A 230 3.12 5.64 -9.11
C GLN A 230 4.36 4.85 -8.73
N ARG A 231 4.49 4.31 -7.49
CA ARG A 231 5.61 3.42 -7.14
C ARG A 231 5.64 2.14 -7.99
N VAL A 232 4.47 1.56 -8.30
CA VAL A 232 4.35 0.41 -9.21
C VAL A 232 4.92 0.75 -10.59
N TRP A 233 4.49 1.88 -11.15
CA TRP A 233 4.96 2.35 -12.45
C TRP A 233 6.46 2.66 -12.48
N HIS A 234 6.96 3.40 -11.49
CA HIS A 234 8.38 3.70 -11.38
C HIS A 234 9.22 2.43 -11.27
N LEU A 235 8.83 1.49 -10.40
CA LEU A 235 9.53 0.22 -10.24
C LEU A 235 9.63 -0.55 -11.56
N LEU A 236 8.55 -0.58 -12.34
CA LEU A 236 8.54 -1.22 -13.66
C LEU A 236 9.38 -0.46 -14.69
N PHE A 237 9.16 0.85 -14.87
CA PHE A 237 9.84 1.63 -15.90
C PHE A 237 11.34 1.77 -15.63
N GLU A 238 11.76 1.84 -14.37
CA GLU A 238 13.18 1.80 -14.01
C GLU A 238 13.86 0.50 -14.48
N GLU A 239 13.17 -0.64 -14.40
CA GLU A 239 13.69 -1.92 -14.91
C GLU A 239 13.61 -2.01 -16.43
N LEU A 240 12.49 -1.62 -17.05
CA LEU A 240 12.32 -1.65 -18.50
C LEU A 240 13.36 -0.78 -19.21
N PHE A 241 13.68 0.39 -18.65
CA PHE A 241 14.66 1.31 -19.21
C PHE A 241 16.09 1.08 -18.70
N ARG A 242 16.36 0.01 -17.93
CA ARG A 242 17.68 -0.26 -17.35
C ARG A 242 18.79 -0.31 -18.41
N HIS A 243 18.51 -0.86 -19.60
CA HIS A 243 19.49 -1.04 -20.70
C HIS A 243 19.23 -0.16 -21.92
N GLY A 244 18.34 0.84 -21.80
CA GLY A 244 17.97 1.73 -22.90
C GLY A 244 16.47 1.90 -23.04
N THR A 245 16.06 2.83 -23.91
CA THR A 245 14.65 3.27 -24.06
C THR A 245 13.97 2.71 -25.31
N GLN A 246 14.52 1.63 -25.90
CA GLN A 246 14.04 1.08 -27.18
C GLN A 246 12.60 0.53 -27.12
N CYS A 247 12.15 0.05 -25.95
CA CYS A 247 10.79 -0.43 -25.77
C CYS A 247 9.76 0.69 -25.58
N ALA A 248 10.16 1.95 -25.41
CA ALA A 248 9.23 3.05 -25.08
C ALA A 248 8.10 3.21 -26.10
N SER A 249 8.39 3.09 -27.40
CA SER A 249 7.37 3.14 -28.46
C SER A 249 6.35 2.00 -28.35
N PHE A 250 6.79 0.80 -27.95
CA PHE A 250 5.92 -0.33 -27.68
C PHE A 250 5.03 -0.06 -26.45
N LEU A 251 5.59 0.52 -25.39
CA LEU A 251 4.82 0.84 -24.17
C LEU A 251 3.71 1.85 -24.44
N VAL A 252 3.99 2.89 -25.25
CA VAL A 252 2.98 3.86 -25.70
C VAL A 252 1.84 3.15 -26.44
N GLU A 253 2.16 2.29 -27.41
CA GLU A 253 1.14 1.54 -28.16
C GLU A 253 0.38 0.57 -27.25
N LEU A 254 1.07 -0.11 -26.32
CA LEU A 254 0.45 -1.04 -25.37
C LEU A 254 -0.58 -0.34 -24.48
N LEU A 255 -0.21 0.80 -23.87
CA LEU A 255 -1.12 1.60 -23.06
C LEU A 255 -2.30 2.15 -23.88
N ALA A 256 -2.06 2.60 -25.11
CA ALA A 256 -3.12 3.04 -26.01
C ALA A 256 -4.10 1.90 -26.33
N ARG A 257 -3.61 0.69 -26.59
CA ARG A 257 -4.46 -0.48 -26.87
C ARG A 257 -5.29 -0.90 -25.66
N ILE A 258 -4.73 -0.86 -24.45
CA ILE A 258 -5.48 -1.12 -23.23
C ILE A 258 -6.59 -0.06 -23.07
N LYS A 259 -6.26 1.22 -23.25
CA LYS A 259 -7.21 2.33 -23.16
C LYS A 259 -8.39 2.22 -24.14
N GLN A 260 -8.13 1.69 -25.34
CA GLN A 260 -9.11 1.42 -26.40
C GLN A 260 -9.94 0.15 -26.19
N SER A 261 -9.68 -0.62 -25.13
CA SER A 261 -10.37 -1.87 -24.83
C SER A 261 -11.33 -1.68 -23.65
N ASP A 262 -12.35 -2.54 -23.57
CA ASP A 262 -13.18 -2.70 -22.37
C ASP A 262 -12.68 -3.91 -21.57
N GLU A 263 -12.91 -3.91 -20.26
CA GLU A 263 -12.60 -5.04 -19.39
C GLU A 263 -13.79 -6.03 -19.36
N VAL A 264 -13.53 -7.33 -19.46
CA VAL A 264 -14.60 -8.36 -19.46
C VAL A 264 -15.46 -8.31 -18.19
N LEU A 265 -14.86 -8.02 -17.04
CA LEU A 265 -15.57 -7.98 -15.75
C LEU A 265 -16.34 -6.67 -15.53
N TYR A 266 -15.84 -5.54 -16.04
CA TYR A 266 -16.37 -4.21 -15.71
C TYR A 266 -16.26 -3.24 -16.90
N LYS A 267 -17.16 -3.37 -17.87
CA LYS A 267 -17.11 -2.60 -19.13
C LYS A 267 -17.33 -1.10 -18.98
N GLU A 268 -17.98 -0.67 -17.91
CA GLU A 268 -18.42 0.71 -17.71
C GLU A 268 -17.45 1.55 -16.86
N LEU A 269 -16.47 0.90 -16.19
CA LEU A 269 -15.50 1.61 -15.37
C LEU A 269 -14.38 2.19 -16.22
N HIS A 270 -14.13 3.49 -16.06
CA HIS A 270 -12.99 4.17 -16.70
C HIS A 270 -11.67 4.02 -15.93
N ALA A 271 -11.65 3.20 -14.86
CA ALA A 271 -10.50 3.04 -13.99
C ALA A 271 -9.25 2.55 -14.74
N ALA A 272 -9.38 1.54 -15.60
CA ALA A 272 -8.27 1.06 -16.43
C ALA A 272 -7.75 2.15 -17.38
N ARG A 273 -8.65 2.92 -18.00
CA ARG A 273 -8.28 4.04 -18.91
C ARG A 273 -7.52 5.14 -18.17
N LEU A 274 -7.99 5.50 -16.97
CA LEU A 274 -7.33 6.45 -16.09
C LEU A 274 -5.92 5.96 -15.69
N LEU A 275 -5.78 4.67 -15.38
CA LEU A 275 -4.47 4.10 -15.04
C LEU A 275 -3.53 4.01 -16.24
N CYS A 276 -4.05 3.88 -17.47
CA CYS A 276 -3.23 4.03 -18.67
C CYS A 276 -2.71 5.47 -18.83
N ASP A 277 -3.53 6.47 -18.52
CA ASP A 277 -3.10 7.87 -18.55
C ASP A 277 -2.07 8.16 -17.45
N LEU A 278 -2.26 7.62 -16.24
CA LEU A 278 -1.28 7.69 -15.15
C LEU A 278 0.04 7.04 -15.55
N GLY A 279 0.01 5.80 -16.05
CA GLY A 279 1.20 5.10 -16.54
C GLY A 279 1.90 5.87 -17.66
N SER A 280 1.15 6.48 -18.58
CA SER A 280 1.70 7.31 -19.65
C SER A 280 2.45 8.54 -19.11
N ARG A 281 1.87 9.26 -18.14
CA ARG A 281 2.52 10.43 -17.53
C ARG A 281 3.75 10.06 -16.70
N VAL A 282 3.69 8.99 -15.91
CA VAL A 282 4.85 8.50 -15.14
C VAL A 282 5.96 8.04 -16.09
N MET A 283 5.62 7.36 -17.18
CA MET A 283 6.60 6.96 -18.20
C MET A 283 7.28 8.17 -18.84
N GLN A 284 6.52 9.23 -19.17
CA GLN A 284 7.07 10.47 -19.70
C GLN A 284 8.06 11.12 -18.73
N GLU A 285 7.73 11.15 -17.44
CA GLU A 285 8.63 11.62 -16.39
C GLU A 285 9.92 10.77 -16.33
N CYS A 286 9.81 9.44 -16.32
CA CYS A 286 10.97 8.53 -16.33
C CYS A 286 11.84 8.67 -17.60
N LEU A 287 11.24 9.02 -18.74
CA LEU A 287 11.93 9.26 -20.01
C LEU A 287 12.57 10.65 -20.07
N GLY A 288 11.93 11.69 -19.53
CA GLY A 288 12.46 13.06 -19.47
C GLY A 288 13.76 13.16 -18.68
N GLN A 289 13.98 12.24 -17.73
CA GLN A 289 15.23 12.08 -16.99
C GLN A 289 16.35 11.39 -17.81
N ARG A 290 16.09 10.99 -19.06
CA ARG A 290 17.00 10.19 -19.89
C ARG A 290 17.19 10.79 -21.29
N GLN A 291 18.32 10.49 -21.92
CA GLN A 291 18.50 10.78 -23.34
C GLN A 291 17.64 9.82 -24.17
N ILE A 292 16.68 10.36 -24.92
CA ILE A 292 15.76 9.57 -25.75
C ILE A 292 16.34 9.46 -27.16
N SER A 293 16.51 8.24 -27.66
CA SER A 293 16.86 8.01 -29.07
C SER A 293 15.71 8.43 -29.98
N ALA A 294 16.01 9.01 -31.15
CA ALA A 294 15.01 9.36 -32.15
C ALA A 294 14.16 8.16 -32.61
N GLU A 295 14.67 6.93 -32.47
CA GLU A 295 13.94 5.70 -32.77
C GLU A 295 12.87 5.36 -31.72
N ALA A 296 13.10 5.71 -30.46
CA ALA A 296 12.14 5.52 -29.37
C ALA A 296 10.90 6.44 -29.51
N LEU A 297 11.00 7.49 -30.32
CA LEU A 297 9.92 8.42 -30.65
C LEU A 297 9.06 7.97 -31.84
N LYS A 298 9.51 6.96 -32.61
CA LYS A 298 8.74 6.43 -33.74
C LYS A 298 7.61 5.53 -33.22
N ARG A 299 6.51 5.44 -33.98
CA ARG A 299 5.45 4.46 -33.70
C ARG A 299 6.01 3.04 -33.73
N TYR A 300 5.54 2.20 -32.82
CA TYR A 300 5.91 0.80 -32.80
C TYR A 300 5.44 0.10 -34.08
N PRO A 301 6.33 -0.54 -34.87
CA PRO A 301 5.97 -1.11 -36.17
C PRO A 301 5.30 -2.49 -36.08
N GLY A 302 5.31 -3.11 -34.89
CA GLY A 302 4.80 -4.46 -34.69
C GLY A 302 3.36 -4.52 -34.17
N ARG A 303 2.93 -5.72 -33.76
CA ARG A 303 1.63 -5.97 -33.16
C ARG A 303 1.73 -6.03 -31.64
N VAL A 304 0.74 -5.45 -30.97
CA VAL A 304 0.51 -5.62 -29.52
C VAL A 304 -0.45 -6.78 -29.27
N LEU A 305 -0.13 -7.63 -28.28
CA LEU A 305 -0.97 -8.74 -27.84
C LEU A 305 -1.58 -8.44 -26.46
N LEU A 306 -2.88 -8.19 -26.39
CA LEU A 306 -3.56 -8.03 -25.10
C LEU A 306 -4.09 -9.37 -24.58
N PRO A 307 -4.10 -9.59 -23.26
CA PRO A 307 -4.84 -10.69 -22.65
C PRO A 307 -6.33 -10.67 -23.03
N ASN A 308 -6.95 -11.85 -23.04
CA ASN A 308 -8.34 -12.06 -23.46
C ASN A 308 -9.40 -11.36 -22.58
N PHE A 309 -9.03 -10.87 -21.40
CA PHE A 309 -9.93 -10.07 -20.55
C PHE A 309 -10.01 -8.59 -20.95
N PHE A 310 -9.22 -8.16 -21.94
CA PHE A 310 -9.43 -6.90 -22.67
C PHE A 310 -10.11 -7.20 -23.99
N VAL A 311 -11.33 -6.70 -24.17
CA VAL A 311 -12.16 -6.92 -25.36
C VAL A 311 -12.34 -5.62 -26.15
N PRO A 312 -12.62 -5.68 -27.46
CA PRO A 312 -12.84 -4.48 -28.27
C PRO A 312 -13.93 -3.59 -27.69
N SER A 313 -13.65 -2.30 -27.54
CA SER A 313 -14.60 -1.30 -27.05
C SER A 313 -15.36 -0.63 -28.17
N THR A 314 -16.64 -0.35 -27.97
CA THR A 314 -17.44 0.47 -28.89
C THR A 314 -17.03 1.94 -28.87
N SER A 315 -16.43 2.42 -27.78
CA SER A 315 -15.95 3.80 -27.61
C SER A 315 -14.44 3.92 -27.81
N ALA A 316 -13.80 2.98 -28.52
CA ALA A 316 -12.33 2.93 -28.64
C ALA A 316 -11.71 4.23 -29.20
N ALA A 317 -12.31 4.82 -30.23
CA ALA A 317 -11.80 6.04 -30.85
C ALA A 317 -11.87 7.25 -29.91
N GLU A 318 -13.02 7.42 -29.24
CA GLU A 318 -13.25 8.47 -28.25
C GLU A 318 -12.33 8.31 -27.04
N ALA A 319 -12.19 7.09 -26.53
CA ALA A 319 -11.31 6.78 -25.42
C ALA A 319 -9.86 7.15 -25.70
N LEU A 320 -9.38 7.06 -26.94
CA LEU A 320 -8.00 7.46 -27.27
C LEU A 320 -7.82 8.99 -27.17
N SER A 321 -8.81 9.77 -27.59
CA SER A 321 -8.77 11.25 -27.55
C SER A 321 -9.03 11.84 -26.17
N THR A 322 -9.73 11.12 -25.30
CA THR A 322 -10.12 11.60 -23.97
C THR A 322 -9.01 11.37 -22.95
N ILE A 323 -8.68 12.38 -22.14
CA ILE A 323 -7.80 12.23 -20.98
C ILE A 323 -8.69 11.98 -19.75
N PHE A 324 -8.59 10.80 -19.15
CA PHE A 324 -9.39 10.38 -18.00
C PHE A 324 -8.75 10.74 -16.66
N LEU A 325 -7.44 10.93 -16.63
CA LEU A 325 -6.72 11.36 -15.45
C LEU A 325 -6.85 12.87 -15.24
N ASP A 326 -7.29 13.30 -14.05
CA ASP A 326 -7.37 14.71 -13.69
C ASP A 326 -5.98 15.37 -13.81
N ALA A 327 -5.94 16.55 -14.43
CA ALA A 327 -4.74 17.37 -14.57
C ALA A 327 -4.09 17.72 -13.22
N LYS A 328 -4.89 17.78 -12.14
CA LYS A 328 -4.44 18.04 -10.76
C LYS A 328 -3.64 16.89 -10.15
N VAL A 329 -3.66 15.69 -10.74
CA VAL A 329 -2.83 14.58 -10.25
C VAL A 329 -1.36 14.93 -10.43
N HIS A 330 -0.64 15.02 -9.33
CA HIS A 330 0.80 15.30 -9.31
C HIS A 330 1.59 14.04 -9.67
N ILE A 331 2.59 14.18 -10.55
CA ILE A 331 3.48 13.09 -10.96
C ILE A 331 4.82 13.31 -10.28
N PHE A 332 5.19 12.42 -9.37
CA PHE A 332 6.41 12.55 -8.59
C PHE A 332 7.59 11.96 -9.35
N SER A 333 8.67 12.74 -9.53
CA SER A 333 9.96 12.22 -10.01
C SER A 333 10.58 11.23 -9.03
N HIS A 334 10.36 11.44 -7.72
CA HIS A 334 10.72 10.54 -6.63
C HIS A 334 9.50 10.30 -5.77
N VAL A 335 8.85 9.15 -5.99
CA VAL A 335 7.60 8.84 -5.30
C VAL A 335 7.85 8.65 -3.80
N PRO A 336 7.12 9.37 -2.94
CA PRO A 336 7.37 9.33 -1.51
C PRO A 336 6.86 8.01 -0.90
N PHE A 337 7.57 7.53 0.14
CA PHE A 337 7.24 6.29 0.86
C PHE A 337 6.27 6.48 2.02
N ARG A 338 6.10 7.73 2.45
CA ARG A 338 5.00 8.20 3.31
C ARG A 338 4.30 9.30 2.54
N ALA A 339 2.98 9.44 2.68
CA ALA A 339 2.25 10.55 2.06
C ALA A 339 3.04 11.86 2.29
N PRO A 340 3.33 12.64 1.23
CA PRO A 340 4.01 13.90 1.40
C PRO A 340 3.05 14.79 2.21
N THR A 341 3.42 15.06 3.47
CA THR A 341 2.94 16.26 4.17
C THR A 341 3.22 17.42 3.23
N ALA A 342 2.16 18.12 2.80
CA ALA A 342 2.23 19.20 1.83
C ALA A 342 3.41 20.13 2.14
N ALA A 343 4.33 20.27 1.20
CA ALA A 343 5.45 21.18 1.31
C ALA A 343 4.96 22.60 1.03
N THR A 344 4.75 23.39 2.07
CA THR A 344 4.93 24.84 2.01
C THR A 344 6.43 25.13 1.87
N SER A 345 6.77 25.99 0.90
CA SER A 345 8.13 26.42 0.61
C SER A 345 8.65 27.42 1.66
N SER A 346 9.92 27.19 2.08
CA SER A 346 10.89 28.10 2.75
C SER A 346 10.43 28.70 4.10
N GLU A 347 10.91 28.27 5.28
CA GLU A 347 12.24 28.52 5.88
C GLU A 347 12.23 27.89 7.30
N GLY A 348 13.35 27.29 7.74
CA GLY A 348 13.63 26.95 9.15
C GLY A 348 12.84 25.78 9.78
N GLY A 349 13.53 24.69 10.12
CA GLY A 349 12.98 23.58 10.93
C GLY A 349 12.44 24.06 12.29
N VAL A 350 11.55 23.35 12.98
CA VAL A 350 11.52 21.91 13.24
C VAL A 350 10.07 21.53 13.57
N ALA A 351 9.44 20.71 12.73
CA ALA A 351 8.12 20.14 12.97
C ALA A 351 8.24 18.80 13.70
N GLY A 352 7.80 18.78 14.96
CA GLY A 352 7.44 17.58 15.70
C GLY A 352 5.94 17.35 15.62
N GLU A 353 5.49 16.60 14.62
CA GLU A 353 4.23 15.85 14.70
C GLU A 353 4.58 14.36 14.70
N LYS A 354 3.96 13.59 15.61
CA LYS A 354 3.05 12.52 15.17
C LYS A 354 2.38 11.80 16.32
N ALA A 355 1.05 11.88 16.26
CA ALA A 355 0.13 10.75 16.33
C ALA A 355 0.80 9.38 16.43
N ALA A 356 0.57 8.73 17.56
CA ALA A 356 1.14 7.44 17.88
C ALA A 356 0.41 6.31 17.15
N SER A 357 1.09 5.69 16.18
CA SER A 357 1.42 4.24 16.26
C SER A 357 2.30 3.80 15.08
N LEU A 358 3.55 4.26 15.06
CA LEU A 358 4.64 3.65 14.31
C LEU A 358 5.93 3.80 15.13
N ARG A 359 6.14 2.93 16.13
CA ARG A 359 7.43 2.76 16.80
C ARG A 359 7.89 1.31 16.68
N ARG A 360 8.79 1.05 15.73
CA ARG A 360 9.83 0.04 15.89
C ARG A 360 11.16 0.65 15.52
N ALA A 361 12.04 0.65 16.51
CA ALA A 361 13.42 1.10 16.45
C ALA A 361 14.19 0.39 15.32
N ALA A 362 14.70 1.17 14.38
CA ALA A 362 15.96 0.86 13.71
C ALA A 362 17.07 1.36 14.65
N GLY A 363 18.01 0.47 14.99
CA GLY A 363 19.19 0.84 15.77
C GLY A 363 20.26 1.31 14.81
N THR A 364 20.89 2.40 15.19
CA THR A 364 22.18 2.87 14.70
C THR A 364 23.29 1.94 15.16
N GLU A 365 24.16 1.54 14.24
CA GLU A 365 25.52 1.06 14.53
C GLU A 365 26.46 2.28 14.47
N ASP A 366 27.11 2.50 15.60
CA ASP A 366 28.42 3.09 15.91
C ASP A 366 29.22 3.87 14.84
N VAL A 367 29.48 5.16 15.14
CA VAL A 367 30.82 5.78 15.10
C VAL A 367 30.91 6.75 16.30
N GLU A 368 32.00 6.64 17.06
CA GLU A 368 32.39 7.37 18.27
C GLU A 368 32.63 8.88 18.01
N ASP A 369 32.20 9.80 18.89
CA ASP A 369 33.03 10.45 19.92
C ASP A 369 32.34 11.67 20.59
N GLU A 370 32.68 11.87 21.87
CA GLU A 370 32.56 13.05 22.74
C GLU A 370 31.22 13.63 23.26
N ALA A 371 31.29 14.08 24.51
CA ALA A 371 30.23 14.35 25.47
C ALA A 371 29.72 15.81 25.50
N ASN A 372 28.44 16.01 25.82
CA ASN A 372 28.02 16.99 26.85
C ASN A 372 26.54 16.81 27.27
N PRO A 373 26.15 17.19 28.51
CA PRO A 373 24.88 16.84 29.15
C PRO A 373 23.80 17.95 29.06
N GLU A 374 22.56 17.55 29.36
CA GLU A 374 21.39 18.32 29.85
C GLU A 374 20.95 19.61 29.13
N LEU A 375 19.65 19.69 28.81
CA LEU A 375 18.77 20.82 29.16
C LEU A 375 17.29 20.49 28.85
N THR A 376 16.53 20.29 29.92
CA THR A 376 15.07 20.40 30.01
C THR A 376 14.62 21.83 29.73
N ALA A 377 13.69 22.06 28.80
CA ALA A 377 12.83 23.24 28.75
C ALA A 377 11.53 22.92 27.99
N GLN A 378 10.40 22.94 28.69
CA GLN A 378 9.06 22.96 28.13
C GLN A 378 8.77 24.39 27.66
N ALA A 379 8.39 24.59 26.39
CA ALA A 379 7.93 25.89 25.91
C ALA A 379 6.48 26.13 26.35
N GLU A 380 6.26 27.18 27.15
CA GLU A 380 4.93 27.69 27.46
C GLU A 380 4.35 28.41 26.23
N VAL A 381 3.11 28.08 25.86
CA VAL A 381 2.36 28.77 24.80
C VAL A 381 1.87 30.11 25.36
N ASP A 382 2.32 31.22 24.77
CA ASP A 382 2.13 32.56 25.30
C ASP A 382 0.92 33.27 24.63
N LEU A 383 -0.32 32.92 25.01
CA LEU A 383 -1.54 33.62 24.54
C LEU A 383 -1.68 35.01 25.18
N PRO A 384 -2.41 35.96 24.58
CA PRO A 384 -2.70 37.22 25.26
C PRO A 384 -3.52 37.05 26.56
N PRO A 385 -3.31 37.90 27.59
CA PRO A 385 -3.84 37.68 28.95
C PRO A 385 -5.37 37.57 29.01
N LEU A 386 -6.08 38.38 28.20
CA LEU A 386 -7.54 38.37 28.15
C LEU A 386 -8.07 37.07 27.53
N LEU A 387 -7.42 36.55 26.49
CA LEU A 387 -7.78 35.28 25.87
C LEU A 387 -7.48 34.09 26.79
N ARG A 388 -6.37 34.11 27.53
CA ARG A 388 -6.11 33.11 28.58
C ARG A 388 -7.21 33.09 29.62
N GLN A 389 -7.58 34.26 30.13
CA GLN A 389 -8.62 34.36 31.16
C GLN A 389 -9.97 33.83 30.65
N ARG A 390 -10.32 34.08 29.38
CA ARG A 390 -11.55 33.57 28.77
C ARG A 390 -11.51 32.04 28.58
N VAL A 391 -10.40 31.49 28.12
CA VAL A 391 -10.23 30.03 27.96
C VAL A 391 -10.23 29.33 29.32
N ASP A 392 -9.54 29.86 30.32
CA ASP A 392 -9.49 29.31 31.68
C ASP A 392 -10.86 29.36 32.35
N THR A 393 -11.60 30.46 32.18
CA THR A 393 -12.98 30.57 32.68
C THR A 393 -13.90 29.58 31.96
N ALA A 394 -13.73 29.39 30.66
CA ALA A 394 -14.54 28.47 29.88
C ALA A 394 -14.32 27.00 30.28
N LEU A 395 -13.04 26.61 30.43
CA LEU A 395 -12.66 25.28 30.91
C LEU A 395 -13.05 25.08 32.38
N GLY A 396 -12.89 26.09 33.22
CA GLY A 396 -13.29 26.05 34.63
C GLY A 396 -14.79 25.85 34.81
N ALA A 397 -15.62 26.56 34.04
CA ALA A 397 -17.08 26.41 34.10
C ALA A 397 -17.57 25.08 33.51
N PHE A 398 -16.89 24.57 32.48
CA PHE A 398 -17.28 23.32 31.82
C PHE A 398 -16.79 22.07 32.56
N ILE A 399 -15.59 22.11 33.15
CA ILE A 399 -14.87 20.92 33.63
C ILE A 399 -14.50 21.02 35.11
N GLY A 400 -14.53 22.21 35.72
CA GLY A 400 -14.01 22.43 37.08
C GLY A 400 -14.66 21.60 38.20
N ALA A 401 -15.86 21.06 37.98
CA ALA A 401 -16.55 20.17 38.92
C ALA A 401 -16.45 18.67 38.56
N MET A 402 -15.76 18.31 37.48
CA MET A 402 -15.69 16.94 36.97
C MET A 402 -14.54 16.16 37.61
N THR A 403 -14.77 14.86 37.82
CA THR A 403 -13.74 13.91 38.28
C THR A 403 -12.82 13.47 37.15
N LYS A 404 -11.64 12.91 37.47
CA LYS A 404 -10.67 12.44 36.46
C LYS A 404 -11.28 11.47 35.44
N GLU A 405 -12.17 10.57 35.87
CA GLU A 405 -12.83 9.61 34.98
C GLU A 405 -13.82 10.26 34.00
N GLU A 406 -14.49 11.33 34.42
CA GLU A 406 -15.42 12.07 33.58
C GLU A 406 -14.67 12.89 32.54
N ILE A 407 -13.52 13.47 32.90
CA ILE A 407 -12.65 14.23 31.99
C ILE A 407 -12.11 13.33 30.86
N VAL A 408 -11.70 12.10 31.16
CA VAL A 408 -11.16 11.15 30.15
C VAL A 408 -12.21 10.73 29.12
N LYS A 409 -13.50 10.76 29.49
CA LYS A 409 -14.60 10.40 28.60
C LYS A 409 -14.99 11.55 27.66
N LEU A 410 -14.49 12.77 27.88
CA LEU A 410 -14.77 13.91 27.02
C LEU A 410 -14.04 13.76 25.68
N ARG A 411 -14.79 13.92 24.58
CA ARG A 411 -14.22 13.96 23.24
C ARG A 411 -13.73 15.37 22.94
N TRP A 412 -12.52 15.50 22.42
CA TRP A 412 -11.91 16.79 22.09
C TRP A 412 -12.78 17.72 21.22
N PRO A 413 -13.53 17.24 20.20
CA PRO A 413 -14.43 18.10 19.42
C PRO A 413 -15.53 18.77 20.25
N GLU A 414 -16.00 18.12 21.32
CA GLU A 414 -17.03 18.66 22.21
C GLU A 414 -16.47 19.76 23.12
N VAL A 415 -15.26 19.55 23.64
CA VAL A 415 -14.52 20.55 24.41
C VAL A 415 -14.25 21.78 23.54
N LYS A 416 -13.76 21.57 22.32
CA LYS A 416 -13.50 22.62 21.33
C LYS A 416 -14.76 23.44 21.03
N ARG A 417 -15.88 22.77 20.75
CA ARG A 417 -17.18 23.40 20.49
C ARG A 417 -17.62 24.27 21.68
N ARG A 418 -17.49 23.78 22.90
CA ARG A 418 -17.92 24.50 24.10
C ARG A 418 -17.08 25.73 24.43
N ILE A 419 -15.76 25.66 24.18
CA ILE A 419 -14.85 26.81 24.31
C ILE A 419 -15.21 27.87 23.27
N MET A 420 -15.44 27.49 22.01
CA MET A 420 -15.85 28.43 20.95
C MET A 420 -17.20 29.08 21.24
N GLU A 421 -18.20 28.31 21.71
CA GLU A 421 -19.52 28.84 22.10
C GLU A 421 -19.42 29.89 23.22
N MET A 422 -18.54 29.70 24.21
CA MET A 422 -18.36 30.65 25.31
C MET A 422 -17.44 31.83 24.98
N MET A 423 -16.55 31.68 23.99
CA MET A 423 -15.77 32.80 23.44
C MET A 423 -16.64 33.69 22.53
N ALA A 424 -17.63 33.13 21.84
CA ALA A 424 -18.59 33.91 21.04
C ALA A 424 -19.66 34.61 21.91
N GLY A 425 -20.03 34.04 23.05
CA GLY A 425 -21.09 34.58 23.92
C GLY A 425 -20.70 35.76 24.83
N GLY A 426 -19.57 36.45 24.57
CA GLY A 426 -19.05 37.53 25.42
C GLY A 426 -19.30 38.95 24.91
N GLU A 427 -20.03 39.14 23.81
CA GLU A 427 -20.21 40.44 23.15
C GLU A 427 -21.30 41.34 23.78
N ASP A 428 -21.98 40.91 24.86
CA ASP A 428 -23.11 41.66 25.43
C ASP A 428 -22.75 42.60 26.60
N ASN A 429 -21.49 42.97 26.80
CA ASN A 429 -21.16 44.06 27.74
C ASN A 429 -20.25 45.12 27.12
N ALA A 430 -20.80 46.33 27.12
CA ALA A 430 -20.34 47.55 26.51
C ALA A 430 -18.96 48.04 26.98
N ASP A 431 -18.35 48.81 26.07
CA ASP A 431 -17.33 49.84 26.29
C ASP A 431 -15.96 49.38 26.81
N SER A 432 -15.10 48.91 25.89
CA SER A 432 -13.69 49.32 25.93
C SER A 432 -13.05 49.19 24.55
N ASP A 433 -12.52 50.30 24.02
CA ASP A 433 -11.53 50.33 22.95
C ASP A 433 -10.33 49.44 23.31
N ASN A 434 -10.39 48.16 22.96
CA ASN A 434 -9.25 47.26 23.04
C ASN A 434 -9.10 46.58 21.68
N GLU A 435 -7.95 46.84 21.07
CA GLU A 435 -7.47 46.20 19.86
C GLU A 435 -7.79 44.69 19.89
N GLU A 436 -8.59 44.22 18.95
CA GLU A 436 -8.88 42.80 18.79
C GLU A 436 -7.58 42.04 18.51
N GLU A 437 -6.96 41.52 19.57
CA GLU A 437 -5.83 40.60 19.47
C GLU A 437 -6.29 39.29 18.83
N ASN A 438 -6.15 39.23 17.50
CA ASN A 438 -6.39 38.04 16.69
C ASN A 438 -5.32 36.97 16.98
N ALA A 439 -5.52 36.17 18.02
CA ALA A 439 -4.86 34.87 18.14
C ALA A 439 -5.57 33.85 17.24
N ASP A 440 -4.80 33.05 16.49
CA ASP A 440 -5.35 32.00 15.64
C ASP A 440 -6.07 30.94 16.50
N GLU A 441 -7.14 30.35 15.97
CA GLU A 441 -7.91 29.29 16.61
C GLU A 441 -6.99 28.13 17.02
N GLU A 442 -5.92 27.89 16.27
CA GLU A 442 -4.91 26.88 16.58
C GLU A 442 -4.14 27.17 17.88
N GLU A 443 -3.79 28.43 18.15
CA GLU A 443 -3.09 28.84 19.37
C GLU A 443 -4.00 28.78 20.60
N VAL A 444 -5.24 29.27 20.45
CA VAL A 444 -6.29 29.22 21.47
C VAL A 444 -6.57 27.77 21.87
N MET A 445 -6.68 26.88 20.89
CA MET A 445 -6.91 25.46 21.11
C MET A 445 -5.67 24.72 21.63
N GLY A 446 -4.47 25.16 21.27
CA GLY A 446 -3.21 24.67 21.82
C GLY A 446 -3.11 24.93 23.32
N TYR A 447 -3.37 26.16 23.75
CA TYR A 447 -3.41 26.52 25.17
C TYR A 447 -4.53 25.81 25.92
N ALA A 448 -5.73 25.70 25.33
CA ALA A 448 -6.85 24.98 25.94
C ALA A 448 -6.54 23.50 26.21
N LYS A 449 -5.81 22.82 25.31
CA LYS A 449 -5.36 21.43 25.53
C LYS A 449 -4.42 21.32 26.72
N GLU A 450 -3.49 22.25 26.84
CA GLU A 450 -2.52 22.26 27.93
C GLU A 450 -3.20 22.55 29.27
N GLN A 451 -4.17 23.46 29.32
CA GLN A 451 -4.94 23.72 30.53
C GLN A 451 -5.87 22.57 30.89
N LEU A 452 -6.48 21.89 29.91
CA LEU A 452 -7.25 20.68 30.14
C LEU A 452 -6.38 19.56 30.76
N ARG A 453 -5.14 19.41 30.29
CA ARG A 453 -4.17 18.47 30.87
C ARG A 453 -3.86 18.83 32.33
N ARG A 454 -3.61 20.11 32.62
CA ARG A 454 -3.36 20.60 33.99
C ARG A 454 -4.57 20.40 34.91
N LEU A 455 -5.79 20.60 34.41
CA LEU A 455 -7.04 20.33 35.14
C LEU A 455 -7.23 18.84 35.41
N TYR A 456 -6.96 17.97 34.44
CA TYR A 456 -6.96 16.52 34.63
C TYR A 456 -5.96 16.06 35.69
N GLU A 457 -4.76 16.65 35.70
CA GLU A 457 -3.73 16.34 36.70
C GLU A 457 -4.17 16.75 38.13
N ARG A 458 -4.89 17.88 38.26
CA ARG A 458 -5.37 18.45 39.53
C ARG A 458 -6.73 17.97 40.03
N ALA A 459 -7.57 17.39 39.18
CA ALA A 459 -8.90 16.91 39.57
C ALA A 459 -8.81 15.84 40.68
N PRO A 460 -9.76 15.76 41.62
CA PRO A 460 -9.70 14.78 42.70
C PRO A 460 -9.66 13.35 42.13
N PRO A 461 -8.68 12.52 42.53
CA PRO A 461 -8.87 11.07 42.46
C PRO A 461 -9.97 10.71 43.47
N GLN A 462 -10.72 9.63 43.20
CA GLN A 462 -11.77 9.18 44.12
C GLN A 462 -11.27 9.04 45.57
#